data_AF-A0A3M1GV82-F1
#
_entry.id   AF-A0A3M1GV82-F1
#
_cell.length_a   1.000
_cell.length_b   1.000
_cell.length_c   1.000
_cell.angle_alpha   90.00
_cell.angle_beta   90.00
_cell.angle_gamma   90.00
#
_symmetry.space_group_name_H-M   'P 1'
#
loop_
_entity.id
_entity.type
_entity.pdbx_description
1 polymer ?
#
loop_
_entity_poly.entity_id
_entity_poly.type
_entity_poly.pdbx_seq_one_letter_code
_entity_poly.pdbx_strand_id
1 'polypeptide(L)'
;MTYTVNVTNINPKTTKLVPSSLLKLFQQYFDNQDIYPFEHQAEVFKLVGKQNKEVMLVAGTAAGKTLAIGVPLFEKLRQGEIRKVLLMYPTIALMNDQRRVMDELA
;
A
#
# COMPACT_ATOMS: atom_id res chain seq x y z
N MET A 1 11.86 6.98 -23.80
CA MET A 1 11.94 6.11 -22.60
C MET A 1 11.10 4.88 -22.87
N THR A 2 11.66 3.70 -22.65
CA THR A 2 10.97 2.43 -22.91
C THR A 2 10.48 1.89 -21.57
N TYR A 3 9.16 1.73 -21.42
CA TYR A 3 8.58 1.10 -20.22
C TYR A 3 8.20 -0.34 -20.58
N THR A 4 8.75 -1.29 -19.84
CA THR A 4 8.41 -2.70 -19.96
C THR A 4 7.37 -3.03 -18.89
N VAL A 5 6.16 -3.39 -19.30
CA VAL A 5 5.09 -3.83 -18.39
C VAL A 5 5.07 -5.35 -18.37
N ASN A 6 5.53 -5.95 -17.28
CA ASN A 6 5.53 -7.40 -17.08
C ASN A 6 4.28 -7.81 -16.30
N VAL A 7 3.33 -8.49 -16.96
CA VAL A 7 2.08 -8.97 -16.34
C VAL A 7 2.20 -10.47 -16.13
N THR A 8 2.29 -10.93 -14.87
CA THR A 8 2.35 -12.35 -14.52
C THR A 8 1.11 -12.76 -13.72
N ASN A 9 0.68 -14.02 -13.85
CA ASN A 9 -0.41 -14.63 -13.07
C ASN A 9 0.13 -15.46 -11.88
N ILE A 10 1.34 -15.14 -11.43
CA ILE A 10 2.00 -15.82 -10.31
C ILE A 10 1.59 -15.10 -9.04
N ASN A 11 1.25 -15.85 -7.98
CA ASN A 11 1.00 -15.25 -6.68
C ASN A 11 2.23 -14.41 -6.29
N PRO A 12 2.04 -13.11 -5.96
CA PRO A 12 3.15 -12.24 -5.67
C PRO A 12 3.91 -12.76 -4.46
N LYS A 13 5.24 -12.74 -4.53
CA LYS A 13 6.09 -13.15 -3.42
C LYS A 13 5.97 -12.14 -2.29
N THR A 14 6.04 -12.62 -1.06
CA THR A 14 6.14 -11.76 0.14
C THR A 14 7.60 -11.45 0.43
N THR A 15 7.87 -10.31 1.08
CA THR A 15 9.24 -9.91 1.43
C THR A 15 9.34 -9.33 2.84
N LYS A 16 10.47 -9.61 3.51
CA LYS A 16 10.85 -8.99 4.78
C LYS A 16 11.62 -7.68 4.59
N LEU A 17 12.01 -7.36 3.36
CA LEU A 17 12.79 -6.16 3.02
C LEU A 17 11.89 -4.93 2.98
N VAL A 18 11.43 -4.50 4.17
CA VAL A 18 10.46 -3.44 4.36
C VAL A 18 10.95 -2.48 5.45
N PRO A 19 10.83 -1.15 5.27
CA PRO A 19 11.15 -0.22 6.36
C PRO A 19 10.34 -0.53 7.61
N SER A 20 10.99 -0.56 8.78
CA SER A 20 10.41 -1.10 10.02
C SER A 20 9.12 -0.40 10.48
N SER A 21 9.01 0.92 10.33
CA SER A 21 7.78 1.67 10.62
C SER A 21 6.61 1.21 9.76
N LEU A 22 6.84 1.08 8.46
CA LEU A 22 5.82 0.67 7.48
C LEU A 22 5.43 -0.80 7.67
N LEU A 23 6.41 -1.66 7.99
CA LEU A 23 6.12 -3.06 8.33
C LEU A 23 5.25 -3.16 9.59
N LYS A 24 5.54 -2.37 10.62
CA LYS A 24 4.75 -2.34 11.85
C LYS A 24 3.31 -1.90 11.57
N LEU A 25 3.10 -0.83 10.81
CA LEU A 25 1.76 -0.38 10.44
C LEU A 25 1.01 -1.43 9.60
N PHE A 26 1.69 -2.05 8.64
CA PHE A 26 1.12 -3.14 7.86
C PHE A 26 0.71 -4.33 8.74
N GLN A 27 1.55 -4.74 9.69
CA GLN A 27 1.24 -5.85 10.59
C GLN A 27 0.14 -5.48 11.59
N GLN A 28 0.06 -4.23 12.04
CA GLN A 28 -1.03 -3.74 12.90
C GLN A 28 -2.40 -3.93 12.24
N TYR A 29 -2.50 -3.74 10.92
CA TYR A 29 -3.73 -4.00 10.17
C TYR A 29 -4.17 -5.48 10.25
N PHE A 30 -3.23 -6.41 10.42
CA PHE A 30 -3.48 -7.84 10.58
C PHE A 30 -3.36 -8.30 12.03
N ASP A 31 -3.76 -7.48 13.00
CA ASP A 31 -3.72 -7.80 14.43
C ASP A 31 -2.31 -8.20 14.94
N ASN A 32 -1.26 -7.63 14.34
CA ASN A 32 0.15 -7.92 14.61
C ASN A 32 0.57 -9.39 14.37
N GLN A 33 -0.12 -10.09 13.47
CA GLN A 33 0.32 -11.40 12.99
C GLN A 33 1.64 -11.29 12.20
N ASP A 34 2.42 -12.38 12.15
CA ASP A 34 3.68 -12.46 11.38
C ASP A 34 3.42 -12.60 9.86
N ILE A 35 2.69 -11.63 9.31
CA ILE A 35 2.36 -11.50 7.89
C ILE A 35 3.28 -10.43 7.28
N TYR A 36 3.77 -10.70 6.07
CA TYR A 36 4.67 -9.82 5.34
C TYR A 36 4.01 -9.32 4.06
N PRO A 37 4.27 -8.07 3.65
CA PRO A 37 3.72 -7.52 2.43
C PRO A 37 4.29 -8.22 1.20
N PHE A 38 3.54 -8.18 0.12
CA PHE A 38 4.03 -8.55 -1.20
C PHE A 38 5.16 -7.64 -1.66
N GLU A 39 6.05 -8.12 -2.54
CA GLU A 39 7.19 -7.38 -3.07
C GLU A 39 6.79 -6.03 -3.67
N HIS A 40 5.71 -5.98 -4.46
CA HIS A 40 5.21 -4.72 -5.03
C HIS A 40 4.65 -3.76 -3.97
N GLN A 41 4.08 -4.27 -2.88
CA GLN A 41 3.66 -3.42 -1.76
C GLN A 41 4.88 -2.83 -1.05
N ALA A 42 5.88 -3.66 -0.75
CA ALA A 42 7.13 -3.20 -0.13
C ALA A 42 7.87 -2.16 -0.98
N GLU A 43 7.83 -2.30 -2.30
CA GLU A 43 8.39 -1.31 -3.22
C GLU A 43 7.62 0.01 -3.14
N VAL A 44 6.28 -0.01 -3.16
CA VAL A 44 5.46 1.20 -2.99
C VAL A 44 5.71 1.85 -1.63
N PHE A 45 5.86 1.06 -0.56
CA PHE A 45 6.18 1.54 0.79
C PHE A 45 7.48 2.34 0.80
N LYS A 46 8.52 1.82 0.14
CA LYS A 46 9.81 2.52 -0.02
C LYS A 46 9.66 3.79 -0.86
N LEU A 47 9.08 3.69 -2.06
CA LEU A 47 8.99 4.80 -3.02
C LEU A 47 8.14 5.95 -2.47
N VAL A 48 6.93 5.67 -1.98
CA VAL A 48 5.98 6.68 -1.52
C VAL A 48 6.29 7.13 -0.09
N GLY A 49 6.53 6.16 0.79
CA GLY A 49 6.66 6.37 2.24
C GLY A 49 8.04 6.81 2.71
N LYS A 50 9.10 6.61 1.92
CA LYS A 50 10.48 7.03 2.30
C LYS A 50 11.16 7.92 1.27
N GLN A 51 10.82 7.79 -0.01
CA GLN A 51 11.48 8.55 -1.08
C GLN A 51 10.60 9.65 -1.66
N ASN A 52 9.36 9.78 -1.20
CA ASN A 52 8.39 10.77 -1.66
C ASN A 52 8.22 10.79 -3.20
N LYS A 53 8.18 9.60 -3.82
CA LYS A 53 8.02 9.40 -5.26
C LYS A 53 6.56 9.09 -5.62
N GLU A 54 6.17 9.51 -6.82
CA GLU A 54 4.91 9.11 -7.44
C GLU A 54 5.03 7.70 -8.03
N VAL A 55 3.94 6.93 -7.98
CA VAL A 55 3.94 5.53 -8.43
C VAL A 55 2.65 5.21 -9.18
N MET A 56 2.77 4.50 -10.30
CA MET A 56 1.65 3.82 -10.97
C MET A 56 1.74 2.33 -10.66
N LEU A 57 0.82 1.82 -9.84
CA LEU A 57 0.78 0.41 -9.47
C LEU A 57 -0.17 -0.36 -10.40
N VAL A 58 0.39 -1.32 -11.15
CA VAL A 58 -0.39 -2.28 -11.95
C VAL A 58 -0.32 -3.64 -11.27
N ALA A 59 -1.47 -4.11 -10.75
CA ALA A 59 -1.56 -5.42 -10.11
C ALA A 59 -2.96 -6.02 -10.26
N GLY A 60 -3.05 -7.35 -10.26
CA GLY A 60 -4.30 -8.10 -10.37
C GLY A 60 -5.28 -7.88 -9.22
N THR A 61 -6.51 -8.33 -9.38
CA THR A 61 -7.51 -8.36 -8.29
C THR A 61 -6.97 -9.20 -7.12
N ALA A 62 -7.33 -8.83 -5.89
CA ALA A 62 -6.84 -9.47 -4.65
C ALA A 62 -5.32 -9.40 -4.40
N ALA A 63 -4.53 -8.69 -5.22
CA ALA A 63 -3.08 -8.52 -5.00
C ALA A 63 -2.73 -7.47 -3.92
N GLY A 64 -3.65 -7.12 -3.01
CA GLY A 64 -3.38 -6.20 -1.90
C GLY A 64 -3.10 -4.74 -2.30
N LYS A 65 -3.61 -4.26 -3.44
CA LYS A 65 -3.41 -2.88 -3.93
C LYS A 65 -3.81 -1.81 -2.91
N THR A 66 -4.89 -2.04 -2.17
CA THR A 66 -5.40 -1.09 -1.17
C THR A 66 -4.37 -0.81 -0.09
N LEU A 67 -3.80 -1.86 0.50
CA LEU A 67 -2.76 -1.71 1.53
C LEU A 67 -1.45 -1.16 0.93
N ALA A 68 -1.14 -1.49 -0.34
CA ALA A 68 0.02 -0.92 -1.03
C ALA A 68 0.03 0.61 -0.99
N ILE A 69 -1.15 1.22 -1.16
CA ILE A 69 -1.35 2.67 -1.18
C ILE A 69 -1.61 3.22 0.23
N GLY A 70 -2.45 2.55 1.03
CA GLY A 70 -2.89 3.03 2.33
C GLY A 70 -1.74 3.14 3.34
N VAL A 71 -0.98 2.07 3.54
CA VAL A 71 0.09 2.01 4.55
C VAL A 71 1.08 3.18 4.46
N PRO A 72 1.70 3.49 3.30
CA PRO A 72 2.63 4.61 3.23
C PRO A 72 1.96 5.97 3.42
N LEU A 73 0.70 6.15 3.04
CA LEU A 73 -0.01 7.42 3.26
C LEU A 73 -0.37 7.63 4.74
N PHE A 74 -0.86 6.59 5.42
CA PHE A 74 -1.16 6.64 6.85
C PHE A 74 0.09 6.76 7.72
N GLU A 75 1.21 6.15 7.32
CA GLU A 75 2.49 6.40 7.99
C GLU A 75 2.87 7.87 7.91
N LYS A 76 2.76 8.50 6.73
CA LYS A 76 3.08 9.92 6.55
C LYS A 76 2.14 10.83 7.33
N LEU A 77 0.85 10.47 7.44
CA LEU A 77 -0.11 11.16 8.31
C LEU A 77 0.32 11.06 9.78
N ARG A 78 0.66 9.86 10.26
CA ARG A 78 1.10 9.61 11.66
C ARG A 78 2.40 10.31 12.02
N GLN A 79 3.32 10.43 11.05
CA GLN A 79 4.57 11.15 11.20
C GLN A 79 4.42 12.67 11.03
N GLY A 80 3.24 13.17 10.64
CA GLY A 80 2.99 14.58 10.42
C GLY A 80 3.63 15.15 9.15
N GLU A 81 4.14 14.29 8.25
CA GLU A 81 4.72 14.70 6.97
C GLU A 81 3.66 15.27 6.01
N ILE A 82 2.44 14.75 6.11
CA ILE A 82 1.25 15.25 5.42
C ILE A 82 0.12 15.42 6.42
N ARG A 83 -0.85 16.29 6.11
CA ARG A 83 -1.99 16.55 7.00
C ARG A 83 -3.32 16.00 6.49
N LYS A 84 -3.42 15.69 5.20
CA LYS A 84 -4.64 15.22 4.54
C LYS A 84 -4.28 14.31 3.37
N VAL A 85 -5.19 13.39 3.05
CA VAL A 85 -5.13 12.52 1.88
C VAL A 85 -6.47 12.62 1.14
N LEU A 86 -6.43 12.71 -0.19
CA LEU A 86 -7.60 12.62 -1.05
C LEU A 86 -7.52 11.31 -1.84
N LEU A 87 -8.47 10.40 -1.62
CA LEU A 87 -8.61 9.16 -2.37
C LEU A 87 -9.78 9.30 -3.34
N MET A 88 -9.54 9.04 -4.62
CA MET A 88 -10.56 9.12 -5.67
C MET A 88 -10.84 7.74 -6.22
N TYR A 89 -12.13 7.41 -6.34
CA TYR A 89 -12.60 6.13 -6.85
C TYR A 89 -13.63 6.36 -7.96
N PRO A 90 -13.67 5.49 -8.98
CA PRO A 90 -14.60 5.64 -10.10
C PRO A 90 -16.07 5.43 -9.74
N THR A 91 -16.38 4.77 -8.62
CA THR A 91 -17.76 4.52 -8.18
C THR A 91 -17.90 4.67 -6.66
N ILE A 92 -19.11 5.05 -6.21
CA ILE A 92 -19.47 5.14 -4.78
C ILE A 92 -19.37 3.75 -4.11
N ALA A 93 -19.79 2.69 -4.81
CA ALA A 93 -19.69 1.33 -4.29
C ALA A 93 -18.23 0.96 -3.98
N LEU A 94 -17.32 1.18 -4.95
CA LEU A 94 -15.90 0.92 -4.73
C LEU A 94 -15.33 1.82 -3.62
N MET A 95 -15.69 3.11 -3.57
CA MET A 95 -15.30 4.00 -2.48
C MET A 95 -15.70 3.41 -1.10
N ASN A 96 -16.93 2.93 -0.97
CA ASN A 96 -17.42 2.35 0.29
C ASN A 96 -16.66 1.07 0.67
N ASP A 97 -16.37 0.21 -0.31
CA ASP A 97 -15.57 -1.00 -0.08
C ASP A 97 -14.17 -0.67 0.44
N GLN A 98 -13.56 0.39 -0.12
CA GLN A 98 -12.22 0.81 0.29
C GLN A 98 -12.23 1.56 1.63
N ARG A 99 -13.32 2.26 1.96
CA ARG A 99 -13.44 3.05 3.21
C ARG A 99 -13.16 2.20 4.45
N ARG A 100 -13.68 0.97 4.51
CA ARG A 100 -13.44 0.07 5.63
C ARG A 100 -11.95 -0.16 5.91
N VAL A 101 -11.16 -0.38 4.85
CA VAL A 101 -9.71 -0.57 4.98
C VAL A 101 -9.02 0.70 5.47
N MET A 102 -9.49 1.87 5.04
CA MET A 102 -8.94 3.16 5.49
C MET A 102 -9.29 3.44 6.95
N ASP A 103 -10.51 3.10 7.38
CA ASP A 103 -10.95 3.24 8.78
C ASP A 103 -10.13 2.34 9.72
N GLU A 104 -9.78 1.13 9.27
CA GLU A 104 -8.92 0.19 10.01
C GLU A 104 -7.44 0.64 10.07
N LEU A 105 -6.96 1.42 9.09
CA LEU A 105 -5.58 1.95 9.05
C LEU A 105 -5.39 3.25 9.86
N ALA A 106 -6.46 3.99 10.13
CA ALA A 106 -6.44 5.26 10.87
C ALA A 106 -5.96 5.03 12.31
#